data_AF-A0A0Q0JRA2-F1
#
_entry.id   AF-A0A0Q0JRA2-F1
#
_cell.length_a   1.000
_cell.length_b   1.000
_cell.length_c   1.000
_cell.angle_alpha   90.00
_cell.angle_beta   90.00
_cell.angle_gamma   90.00
#
_symmetry.space_group_name_H-M   'P 1'
#
loop_
_entity.id
_entity.type
_entity.pdbx_description
1 polymer ?
#
loop_
_entity_poly.entity_id
_entity_poly.type
_entity_poly.pdbx_seq_one_letter_code
_entity_poly.pdbx_strand_id
1 'polypeptide(L)'
;MNILNLSTYSTHIKIVGLIAIVISIAAWSTDLLGIVYACPYCRVQRSVIGLLGLLLITPAVTHWIGKYFALVIGFFGATVAANQHFMGWKKISAGTFEFKDNLLVDPFILSACALTGIIGLTYLAVTAAKLPAKTA
;
A
#
# COMPACT_ATOMS: atom_id res chain seq x y z
N MET A 1 -21.08 -6.67 10.16
CA MET A 1 -20.30 -5.64 9.43
C MET A 1 -20.42 -5.93 7.95
N ASN A 2 -20.84 -4.96 7.13
CA ASN A 2 -20.86 -5.14 5.69
C ASN A 2 -19.48 -4.79 5.11
N ILE A 3 -18.70 -5.82 4.78
CA ILE A 3 -17.31 -5.71 4.31
C ILE A 3 -17.24 -5.04 2.94
N LEU A 4 -18.33 -5.05 2.17
CA LEU A 4 -18.36 -4.42 0.84
C LEU A 4 -18.63 -2.91 0.89
N ASN A 5 -18.94 -2.36 2.07
CA ASN A 5 -19.25 -0.95 2.21
C ASN A 5 -17.99 -0.13 2.54
N LEU A 6 -17.71 0.89 1.72
CA LEU A 6 -16.60 1.83 1.94
C LEU A 6 -16.70 2.53 3.31
N SER A 7 -17.92 2.80 3.78
CA SER A 7 -18.12 3.46 5.08
C SER A 7 -17.52 2.67 6.24
N THR A 8 -17.54 1.33 6.18
CA THR A 8 -16.92 0.46 7.19
C THR A 8 -15.43 0.77 7.35
N TYR A 9 -14.72 0.92 6.23
CA TYR A 9 -13.29 1.23 6.22
C TYR A 9 -13.00 2.68 6.58
N SER A 10 -13.83 3.62 6.15
CA SER A 10 -13.70 5.03 6.52
C SER A 10 -13.91 5.26 8.02
N THR A 11 -14.84 4.54 8.66
CA THR A 11 -15.02 4.57 10.12
C THR A 11 -13.82 4.01 10.87
N HIS A 12 -13.18 2.97 10.32
CA HIS A 12 -12.02 2.30 10.92
C HIS A 12 -10.69 2.70 10.25
N ILE A 13 -10.63 3.89 9.64
CA ILE A 13 -9.48 4.36 8.85
C ILE A 13 -8.16 4.30 9.61
N LYS A 14 -8.21 4.59 10.92
CA LYS A 14 -7.05 4.50 11.81
C LYS A 14 -6.55 3.07 11.99
N ILE A 15 -7.45 2.09 12.08
CA ILE A 15 -7.08 0.68 12.19
C ILE A 15 -6.41 0.23 10.89
N VAL A 16 -6.98 0.60 9.74
CA VAL A 16 -6.39 0.31 8.42
C VAL A 16 -5.01 0.93 8.30
N GLY A 17 -4.83 2.19 8.71
CA GLY A 17 -3.53 2.86 8.74
C GLY A 17 -2.51 2.16 9.65
N LEU A 18 -2.93 1.72 10.83
CA LEU A 18 -2.08 1.00 11.79
C LEU A 18 -1.63 -0.35 11.23
N ILE A 19 -2.54 -1.09 10.60
CA ILE A 19 -2.21 -2.34 9.89
C ILE A 19 -1.19 -2.08 8.77
N ALA A 20 -1.37 -1.02 7.97
CA ALA A 20 -0.43 -0.66 6.91
C ALA A 20 0.97 -0.35 7.45
N ILE A 21 1.06 0.36 8.58
CA ILE A 21 2.32 0.64 9.26
C ILE A 21 2.99 -0.66 9.73
N VAL A 22 2.23 -1.57 10.36
CA VAL A 22 2.76 -2.87 10.83
C VAL A 22 3.30 -3.69 9.65
N ILE A 23 2.56 -3.75 8.53
CA ILE A 23 3.01 -4.43 7.30
C ILE A 23 4.30 -3.79 6.77
N SER A 24 4.37 -2.46 6.73
CA SER A 24 5.57 -1.73 6.27
C SER A 24 6.79 -2.02 7.14
N ILE A 25 6.64 -2.01 8.47
CA ILE A 25 7.72 -2.30 9.41
C ILE A 25 8.17 -3.75 9.22
N ALA A 26 7.25 -4.71 9.22
CA ALA A 26 7.58 -6.12 9.02
C ALA A 26 8.34 -6.34 7.70
N ALA A 27 7.89 -5.72 6.59
CA ALA A 27 8.54 -5.81 5.29
C ALA A 27 9.92 -5.11 5.23
N TRP A 28 10.12 -4.05 6.02
CA TRP A 28 11.43 -3.43 6.17
C TRP A 28 12.37 -4.30 7.02
N SER A 29 11.87 -4.89 8.10
CA SER A 29 12.66 -5.80 8.95
C SER A 29 13.20 -6.99 8.16
N THR A 30 12.41 -7.60 7.28
CA THR A 30 12.88 -8.74 6.48
C THR A 30 13.98 -8.36 5.49
N ASP A 31 13.99 -7.14 4.96
CA ASP A 31 15.05 -6.65 4.07
C ASP A 31 16.31 -6.26 4.83
N LEU A 32 16.18 -5.60 5.98
CA LEU A 32 17.32 -5.20 6.81
C LEU A 32 18.03 -6.41 7.45
N LEU A 33 17.28 -7.47 7.74
CA LEU A 33 17.82 -8.75 8.23
C LEU A 33 18.37 -9.64 7.10
N GLY A 34 18.30 -9.21 5.83
CA GLY A 34 18.80 -9.97 4.69
C GLY A 34 17.97 -11.22 4.36
N ILE A 35 16.76 -11.35 4.90
CA ILE A 35 15.85 -12.48 4.64
C ILE A 35 15.32 -12.43 3.20
N VAL A 36 15.15 -11.23 2.66
CA VAL A 36 14.78 -10.98 1.26
C VAL A 36 15.87 -10.19 0.54
N TYR A 37 16.00 -10.47 -0.76
CA TYR A 37 16.93 -9.77 -1.63
C TYR A 37 16.61 -8.27 -1.70
N ALA A 38 17.65 -7.44 -1.82
CA ALA A 38 17.50 -6.00 -1.95
C ALA A 38 16.81 -5.63 -3.27
N CYS A 39 15.52 -5.27 -3.20
CA CYS A 39 14.73 -4.93 -4.38
C CYS A 39 14.30 -3.46 -4.35
N PRO A 40 14.79 -2.61 -5.28
CA PRO A 40 14.48 -1.17 -5.27
C PRO A 40 12.98 -0.90 -5.39
N TYR A 41 12.25 -1.66 -6.21
CA TYR A 41 10.80 -1.56 -6.32
C TYR A 41 10.10 -1.86 -4.99
N CYS A 42 10.47 -2.97 -4.33
CA CYS A 42 9.90 -3.33 -3.03
C CYS A 42 10.23 -2.29 -1.94
N ARG A 43 11.44 -1.71 -1.95
CA ARG A 43 11.84 -0.68 -0.98
C ARG A 43 10.96 0.57 -1.07
N VAL A 44 10.62 0.97 -2.29
CA VAL A 44 9.72 2.08 -2.53
C VAL A 44 8.30 1.72 -2.11
N GLN A 45 7.79 0.55 -2.53
CA GLN A 45 6.44 0.11 -2.20
C GLN A 45 6.20 0.05 -0.68
N ARG A 46 7.09 -0.59 0.08
CA ARG A 46 6.94 -0.69 1.54
C ARG A 46 7.03 0.67 2.23
N SER A 47 7.85 1.58 1.74
CA SER A 47 7.94 2.95 2.26
C SER A 47 6.66 3.73 1.98
N VAL A 48 6.11 3.62 0.76
CA VAL A 48 4.85 4.26 0.39
C VAL A 48 3.70 3.74 1.25
N ILE A 49 3.60 2.41 1.46
CA ILE A 49 2.58 1.82 2.34
C ILE A 49 2.69 2.39 3.76
N GLY A 50 3.90 2.50 4.30
CA GLY A 50 4.14 3.06 5.63
C GLY A 50 3.77 4.54 5.73
N LEU A 51 4.16 5.35 4.74
CA LEU A 51 3.83 6.79 4.68
C LEU A 51 2.33 7.04 4.55
N LEU A 52 1.64 6.28 3.69
CA LEU A 52 0.18 6.35 3.57
C LEU A 52 -0.48 5.89 4.88
N GLY A 53 0.01 4.82 5.51
CA GLY A 53 -0.48 4.36 6.81
C GLY A 53 -0.35 5.43 7.91
N LEU A 54 0.81 6.10 7.98
CA LEU A 54 1.04 7.24 8.89
C LEU A 54 0.07 8.39 8.61
N LEU A 55 -0.15 8.72 7.34
CA LEU A 55 -1.11 9.74 6.96
C LEU A 55 -2.53 9.38 7.46
N LEU A 56 -2.99 8.15 7.24
CA LEU A 56 -4.33 7.68 7.63
C LEU A 56 -4.60 7.76 9.15
N ILE A 57 -3.59 7.60 10.00
CA ILE A 57 -3.76 7.69 11.46
C ILE A 57 -3.75 9.14 11.97
N THR A 58 -3.27 10.09 11.17
CA THR A 58 -3.18 11.50 11.55
C THR A 58 -4.44 12.30 11.16
N PRO A 59 -4.73 13.43 11.81
CA PRO A 59 -5.81 14.33 11.39
C PRO A 59 -5.61 14.90 9.97
N ALA A 60 -4.37 14.93 9.48
CA ALA A 60 -3.99 15.49 8.19
C ALA A 60 -4.72 14.81 7.01
N VAL A 61 -5.13 13.54 7.13
CA VAL A 61 -5.90 12.83 6.10
C VAL A 61 -7.23 13.53 5.74
N THR A 62 -7.79 14.30 6.66
CA THR A 62 -9.04 15.06 6.43
C THR A 62 -8.80 16.42 5.76
N HIS A 63 -7.57 16.93 5.81
CA HIS A 63 -7.18 18.20 5.20
C HIS A 63 -6.80 18.00 3.72
N TRP A 64 -7.11 19.00 2.88
CA TRP A 64 -6.81 18.93 1.44
C TRP A 64 -5.31 18.70 1.16
N ILE A 65 -4.42 19.31 1.97
CA ILE A 65 -2.97 19.13 1.85
C ILE A 65 -2.59 17.66 2.08
N GLY A 66 -3.13 17.03 3.12
CA GLY A 66 -2.88 15.62 3.39
C GLY A 66 -3.39 14.73 2.26
N LYS A 67 -4.57 15.02 1.72
CA LYS A 67 -5.10 14.31 0.54
C LYS A 67 -4.21 14.49 -0.71
N TYR A 68 -3.67 15.69 -0.92
CA TYR A 68 -2.74 15.94 -2.01
C TYR A 68 -1.43 15.16 -1.83
N PHE A 69 -0.87 15.13 -0.62
CA PHE A 69 0.27 14.26 -0.31
C PHE A 69 -0.04 12.78 -0.52
N ALA A 70 -1.24 12.32 -0.15
CA ALA A 70 -1.68 10.96 -0.42
C ALA A 70 -1.66 10.65 -1.92
N LEU A 71 -2.16 11.57 -2.75
CA LEU A 71 -2.18 11.41 -4.20
C LEU A 71 -0.76 11.35 -4.77
N VAL A 72 0.13 12.26 -4.38
CA VAL A 72 1.51 12.28 -4.89
C VAL A 72 2.26 11.00 -4.53
N ILE A 73 2.23 10.62 -3.25
CA ILE A 73 2.94 9.44 -2.73
C ILE A 73 2.31 8.16 -3.28
N GLY A 74 0.97 8.11 -3.30
CA GLY A 74 0.19 6.98 -3.80
C GLY A 74 0.40 6.74 -5.29
N PHE A 75 0.37 7.80 -6.10
CA PHE A 75 0.59 7.70 -7.54
C PHE A 75 2.03 7.24 -7.86
N PHE A 76 3.02 7.78 -7.14
CA PHE A 76 4.41 7.32 -7.26
C PHE A 76 4.54 5.83 -6.92
N GLY A 77 4.02 5.40 -5.78
CA GLY A 77 4.08 3.99 -5.36
C GLY A 77 3.32 3.05 -6.29
N ALA A 78 2.13 3.45 -6.75
CA ALA A 78 1.33 2.69 -7.70
C ALA A 78 2.06 2.55 -9.04
N THR A 79 2.72 3.61 -9.53
CA THR A 79 3.54 3.54 -10.75
C THR A 79 4.68 2.54 -10.61
N VAL A 80 5.40 2.58 -9.48
CA VAL A 80 6.50 1.65 -9.20
C VAL A 80 6.01 0.21 -9.08
N ALA A 81 4.87 -0.02 -8.42
CA ALA A 81 4.27 -1.34 -8.30
C ALA A 81 3.74 -1.86 -9.65
N ALA A 82 3.07 -1.01 -10.44
CA ALA A 82 2.60 -1.35 -11.77
C ALA A 82 3.77 -1.72 -12.70
N ASN A 83 4.87 -0.98 -12.67
CA ASN A 83 6.07 -1.30 -13.44
C ASN A 83 6.66 -2.67 -13.05
N GLN A 84 6.79 -2.96 -11.74
CA GLN A 84 7.26 -4.28 -11.30
C GLN A 84 6.29 -5.40 -11.72
N HIS A 85 4.99 -5.18 -11.57
CA HIS A 85 3.98 -6.17 -11.94
C HIS A 85 3.96 -6.43 -13.45
N PHE A 86 4.08 -5.37 -14.25
CA PHE A 86 4.16 -5.45 -15.71
C PHE A 86 5.42 -6.18 -16.18
N MET A 87 6.54 -6.12 -15.45
CA MET A 87 7.71 -6.95 -15.76
C MET A 87 7.42 -8.45 -15.64
N GLY A 88 6.52 -8.87 -14.74
CA GLY A 88 6.04 -10.24 -14.69
C GLY A 88 5.19 -10.59 -15.92
N TRP A 89 4.24 -9.73 -16.28
CA TRP A 89 3.47 -9.87 -17.52
C TRP A 89 4.35 -9.96 -18.77
N LYS A 90 5.41 -9.14 -18.85
CA LYS A 90 6.38 -9.19 -19.94
C LYS A 90 7.07 -10.55 -20.04
N LYS A 91 7.43 -11.16 -18.90
CA LYS A 91 8.00 -12.52 -18.88
C LYS A 91 6.99 -13.58 -19.31
N ILE A 92 5.73 -13.43 -18.90
CA ILE A 92 4.63 -14.34 -19.30
C ILE A 92 4.49 -14.30 -20.82
N SER A 93 4.41 -13.11 -21.42
CA SER A 93 4.32 -12.94 -22.87
C SER A 93 5.54 -13.47 -23.62
N ALA A 94 6.73 -13.43 -22.99
CA ALA A 94 7.96 -13.96 -23.56
C ALA A 94 8.14 -15.48 -23.37
N GLY A 95 7.23 -16.16 -22.67
CA GLY A 95 7.36 -17.60 -22.36
C GLY A 95 8.50 -17.93 -21.39
N THR A 96 9.03 -16.94 -20.66
CA THR A 96 10.17 -17.07 -19.72
C THR A 96 9.75 -16.84 -18.27
N PHE A 97 8.44 -16.89 -18.01
CA PHE A 97 7.90 -16.70 -16.68
C PHE A 97 8.02 -17.97 -15.87
N GLU A 98 8.65 -17.84 -14.71
CA GLU A 98 8.71 -18.88 -13.70
C GLU A 98 8.41 -18.23 -12.35
N PHE A 99 7.54 -18.87 -11.59
CA PHE A 99 7.35 -18.51 -10.19
C PHE A 99 8.58 -18.91 -9.40
N LYS A 100 8.88 -18.16 -8.34
CA LYS A 100 9.83 -18.62 -7.34
C LYS A 100 9.30 -19.84 -6.58
N ASP A 101 10.21 -20.72 -6.15
CA ASP A 101 9.91 -21.86 -5.28
C ASP A 101 9.10 -21.45 -4.04
N ASN A 102 9.45 -20.28 -3.47
CA ASN A 102 8.68 -19.65 -2.42
C ASN A 102 7.80 -18.52 -2.98
N LEU A 103 6.52 -18.83 -3.18
CA LEU A 103 5.51 -17.88 -3.66
C LEU A 103 5.33 -16.65 -2.75
N LEU A 104 5.64 -16.75 -1.45
CA LEU A 104 5.51 -15.63 -0.51
C LEU A 104 6.55 -14.53 -0.72
N VAL A 105 7.61 -14.79 -1.51
CA VAL A 105 8.63 -13.81 -1.89
C VAL A 105 8.68 -13.61 -3.40
N ASP A 106 7.63 -14.07 -4.11
CA ASP A 106 7.54 -13.95 -5.55
C ASP A 106 7.28 -12.49 -5.99
N PRO A 107 8.15 -11.90 -6.83
CA PRO A 107 8.04 -10.48 -7.18
C PRO A 107 6.74 -10.12 -7.90
N PHE A 108 6.12 -11.06 -8.62
CA PHE A 108 4.87 -10.83 -9.36
C PHE A 108 3.67 -10.76 -8.42
N ILE A 109 3.62 -11.67 -7.44
CA ILE A 109 2.56 -11.69 -6.41
C ILE A 109 2.69 -10.48 -5.48
N LEU A 110 3.90 -10.22 -4.96
CA LEU A 110 4.08 -9.07 -4.05
C LEU A 110 3.77 -7.74 -4.72
N SER A 111 4.16 -7.55 -5.98
CA SER A 111 3.85 -6.31 -6.70
C SER A 111 2.36 -6.13 -6.95
N ALA A 112 1.61 -7.22 -7.19
CA ALA A 112 0.15 -7.18 -7.29
C ALA A 112 -0.47 -6.74 -5.95
N CYS A 113 -0.09 -7.39 -4.85
CA CYS A 113 -0.58 -7.04 -3.51
C CYS A 113 -0.22 -5.61 -3.12
N ALA A 114 1.01 -5.18 -3.39
CA ALA A 114 1.45 -3.82 -3.13
C ALA A 114 0.68 -2.80 -3.98
N LEU A 115 0.46 -3.07 -5.27
CA LEU A 115 -0.31 -2.19 -6.14
C LEU A 115 -1.74 -1.99 -5.61
N THR A 116 -2.44 -3.09 -5.30
CA THR A 116 -3.79 -3.04 -4.73
C THR A 116 -3.81 -2.31 -3.39
N GLY A 117 -2.85 -2.61 -2.51
CA GLY A 117 -2.74 -1.97 -1.20
C GLY A 117 -2.51 -0.46 -1.30
N ILE A 118 -1.56 -0.02 -2.14
CA ILE A 118 -1.24 1.40 -2.32
C ILE A 118 -2.43 2.16 -2.91
N ILE A 119 -3.11 1.61 -3.93
CA ILE A 119 -4.30 2.22 -4.50
C ILE A 119 -5.42 2.31 -3.46
N GLY A 120 -5.68 1.22 -2.72
CA GLY A 120 -6.70 1.20 -1.68
C GLY A 120 -6.45 2.21 -0.56
N LEU A 121 -5.22 2.29 -0.05
CA LEU A 121 -4.82 3.26 0.97
C LEU A 121 -4.96 4.71 0.46
N THR A 122 -4.53 4.96 -0.79
CA THR A 122 -4.67 6.28 -1.43
C THR A 122 -6.13 6.67 -1.58
N TYR A 123 -6.96 5.74 -2.06
CA TYR A 123 -8.40 5.95 -2.22
C TYR A 123 -9.08 6.25 -0.88
N LEU A 124 -8.75 5.51 0.16
CA LEU A 124 -9.27 5.73 1.50
C LEU A 124 -8.83 7.10 2.06
N ALA A 125 -7.59 7.52 1.79
CA ALA A 125 -7.10 8.83 2.20
C ALA A 125 -7.86 9.98 1.52
N VAL A 126 -8.10 9.91 0.20
CA VAL A 126 -8.78 11.00 -0.52
C VAL A 126 -10.27 11.07 -0.22
N THR A 127 -10.90 9.92 0.05
CA THR A 127 -12.32 9.84 0.44
C THR A 127 -12.56 10.06 1.93
N ALA A 128 -11.51 10.18 2.75
CA ALA A 128 -11.64 10.48 4.16
C ALA A 128 -12.41 11.79 4.38
N ALA A 129 -13.55 11.70 5.06
CA ALA A 129 -14.32 12.85 5.50
C ALA A 129 -13.96 13.18 6.95
N LYS A 130 -14.18 14.43 7.37
CA LYS A 130 -14.26 14.72 8.81
C LYS A 130 -15.41 13.89 9.38
N LEU A 131 -15.10 13.01 10.33
CA LEU A 131 -16.14 12.42 11.18
C LEU A 131 -16.89 13.59 11.84
N PRO A 132 -18.24 13.61 11.82
CA PRO A 132 -18.98 14.62 12.56
C PRO A 132 -18.54 14.56 14.02
N ALA A 133 -18.27 15.71 14.63
CA ALA A 133 -18.01 15.78 16.05
C ALA A 133 -19.17 15.10 16.77
N LYS A 134 -18.86 14.13 17.64
CA LYS A 134 -19.87 13.46 18.47
C LYS A 134 -20.54 14.57 19.29
N THR A 135 -21.76 14.95 18.93
CA THR A 135 -22.58 15.83 19.76
C THR A 135 -22.79 15.09 21.07
N ALA A 136 -22.12 15.58 22.12
CA ALA A 136 -22.32 15.16 23.49
C ALA A 136 -23.67 15.69 24.01
#